data_AF-A0A0M0KIS3-F1
#
_entry.id   AF-A0A0M0KIS3-F1
#
_cell.length_a   1.000
_cell.length_b   1.000
_cell.length_c   1.000
_cell.angle_alpha   90.00
_cell.angle_beta   90.00
_cell.angle_gamma   90.00
#
_symmetry.space_group_name_H-M   'P 1'
#
loop_
_entity.id
_entity.type
_entity.pdbx_description
1 polymer ?
#
loop_
_entity_poly.entity_id
_entity_poly.type
_entity_poly.pdbx_seq_one_letter_code
_entity_poly.pdbx_strand_id
1 'polypeptide(L)' 'MAWQEVEYAEGIENYEVYRDGDSVALVGTTSYTDEGLDPDTEYTYQVKAIGSNGLESELSVAVSAMTEPEEV' A
#
# COMPACT_ATOMS: atom_id res chain seq x y z
N MET A 1 28.81 -20.95 1.95
CA MET A 1 28.42 -19.79 2.79
C MET A 1 27.00 -19.46 2.40
N ALA A 2 26.05 -19.87 3.23
CA ALA A 2 24.64 -19.60 3.01
C ALA A 2 24.28 -18.41 3.89
N TRP A 3 23.71 -17.37 3.29
CA TRP A 3 23.18 -16.22 4.02
C TRP A 3 21.90 -16.66 4.73
N GLN A 4 21.80 -16.40 6.03
CA GLN A 4 20.56 -16.60 6.75
C GLN A 4 19.54 -15.59 6.22
N GLU A 5 18.42 -16.10 5.70
CA GLU A 5 17.20 -15.32 5.53
C GLU A 5 16.89 -14.69 6.89
N VAL A 6 16.82 -13.36 6.91
CA VAL A 6 16.39 -12.65 8.11
C VAL A 6 14.88 -12.75 8.14
N GLU A 7 14.39 -13.86 8.67
CA GLU A 7 13.03 -13.95 9.17
C GLU A 7 12.95 -13.03 10.41
N TYR A 8 12.69 -11.75 10.19
CA TYR A 8 11.92 -11.03 11.20
C TYR A 8 10.53 -11.67 11.20
N ALA A 9 10.38 -12.72 12.00
CA ALA A 9 9.19 -13.55 12.17
C ALA A 9 8.06 -12.85 12.95
N GLU A 10 8.13 -11.52 13.07
CA GLU A 10 7.02 -10.66 13.47
C GLU A 10 6.62 -9.89 12.21
N GLY A 11 6.01 -10.61 11.27
CA GLY A 11 5.65 -10.09 9.96
C GLY A 11 4.79 -8.84 10.03
N ILE A 12 4.70 -8.14 8.90
CA ILE A 12 3.68 -7.10 8.73
C ILE A 12 2.32 -7.79 8.82
N GLU A 13 1.51 -7.37 9.79
CA GLU A 13 0.17 -7.89 10.01
C GLU A 13 -0.78 -7.34 8.94
N ASN A 14 -0.68 -6.03 8.69
CA ASN A 14 -1.51 -5.33 7.73
C ASN A 14 -0.75 -4.18 7.07
N TYR A 15 -1.19 -3.81 5.87
CA TYR A 15 -0.79 -2.62 5.16
C TYR A 15 -2.01 -1.72 5.01
N GLU A 16 -1.92 -0.50 5.48
CA GLU A 16 -2.95 0.50 5.30
C GLU A 16 -2.63 1.33 4.05
N VAL A 17 -3.53 1.31 3.09
CA VAL A 17 -3.43 2.05 1.84
C VAL A 17 -4.19 3.36 1.99
N TYR A 18 -3.48 4.45 1.71
CA TYR A 18 -3.98 5.81 1.70
C TYR A 18 -4.07 6.29 0.27
N ARG A 19 -5.21 6.89 -0.10
CA ARG A 19 -5.43 7.55 -1.39
C ARG A 19 -5.75 9.01 -1.12
N ASP A 20 -4.99 9.91 -1.72
CA ASP A 20 -5.10 11.37 -1.52
C ASP A 20 -4.92 11.82 -0.05
N GLY A 21 -4.32 10.98 0.79
CA GLY A 21 -4.15 11.23 2.22
C GLY A 21 -5.24 10.61 3.11
N ASP A 22 -6.30 10.05 2.53
CA ASP A 22 -7.34 9.31 3.25
C ASP A 22 -7.08 7.81 3.20
N SER A 23 -7.25 7.11 4.33
CA SER A 23 -7.15 5.64 4.38
C SER A 23 -8.32 5.02 3.60
N VAL A 24 -8.04 4.37 2.47
CA VAL A 24 -9.05 3.74 1.61
C VAL A 24 -9.16 2.25 1.80
N ALA A 25 -8.08 1.59 2.22
CA ALA A 25 -8.08 0.15 2.41
C ALA A 25 -7.08 -0.29 3.48
N LEU A 26 -7.39 -1.42 4.12
CA LEU A 26 -6.48 -2.14 4.99
C LEU A 26 -6.33 -3.54 4.40
N VAL A 27 -5.13 -3.86 3.90
CA VAL A 27 -4.84 -5.13 3.23
C VAL A 27 -3.78 -5.90 3.99
N GLY A 28 -4.03 -7.18 4.29
CA GLY A 28 -3.03 -8.08 4.85
C GLY A 28 -1.98 -8.57 3.83
N THR A 29 -2.11 -8.14 2.57
CA THR A 29 -1.30 -8.58 1.43
C THR A 29 -0.59 -7.41 0.78
N THR A 30 0.54 -7.66 0.13
CA THR A 30 1.31 -6.65 -0.62
C THR A 30 0.69 -6.28 -1.96
N SER A 31 -0.60 -6.54 -2.14
CA SER A 31 -1.35 -6.29 -3.37
C SER A 31 -2.71 -5.72 -3.00
N TYR A 32 -3.06 -4.61 -3.64
CA TYR A 32 -4.36 -3.96 -3.56
C TYR A 32 -4.74 -3.50 -4.96
N THR A 33 -5.99 -3.73 -5.33
CA THR A 33 -6.57 -3.22 -6.58
C THR A 33 -7.61 -2.18 -6.18
N ASP A 34 -7.40 -0.94 -6.57
CA ASP A 34 -8.40 0.12 -6.43
C ASP A 34 -9.37 0.03 -7.61
N GLU A 35 -10.66 -0.15 -7.34
CA GLU A 35 -11.71 -0.29 -8.34
C GLU A 35 -12.69 0.89 -8.23
N GLY A 36 -13.21 1.35 -9.38
CA GLY A 36 -14.16 2.47 -9.42
C GLY A 36 -13.50 3.85 -9.36
N LEU A 37 -12.25 3.95 -9.79
CA LEU A 37 -11.56 5.23 -9.97
C LEU A 37 -12.14 5.99 -11.18
N ASP A 38 -12.37 7.28 -11.02
CA ASP A 38 -12.69 8.15 -12.14
C ASP A 38 -11.53 8.18 -13.16
N PRO A 39 -11.82 8.12 -14.48
CA PRO A 39 -10.80 8.22 -15.53
C PRO A 39 -10.15 9.61 -15.55
N ASP A 40 -8.94 9.70 -16.09
CA ASP A 40 -8.18 10.96 -16.23
C ASP A 40 -7.96 11.70 -14.90
N THR A 41 -7.95 10.97 -13.79
CA THR A 41 -7.79 11.53 -12.44
C THR A 41 -6.46 11.06 -11.85
N GLU A 42 -5.69 12.02 -11.32
CA GLU A 42 -4.45 11.72 -10.60
C GLU A 42 -4.78 11.32 -9.17
N TYR A 43 -4.33 10.12 -8.77
CA TYR A 43 -4.48 9.63 -7.41
C TYR A 43 -3.10 9.41 -6.78
N THR A 44 -2.95 9.92 -5.56
CA THR A 44 -1.72 9.71 -4.78
C THR A 44 -1.91 8.57 -3.80
N TYR A 45 -1.12 7.51 -3.94
CA TYR A 45 -1.15 6.35 -3.06
C TYR A 45 0.03 6.36 -2.10
N GLN A 46 -0.24 6.16 -0.82
CA GLN A 46 0.76 5.94 0.22
C GLN A 46 0.38 4.67 0.98
N VAL A 47 1.37 3.93 1.46
CA VAL A 47 1.13 2.68 2.18
C VAL A 47 1.85 2.74 3.51
N LYS A 48 1.17 2.37 4.58
CA LYS A 48 1.73 2.21 5.92
C LYS A 48 1.75 0.73 6.29
N ALA A 49 2.89 0.23 6.72
CA ALA A 49 2.98 -1.12 7.27
C ALA A 49 2.64 -1.11 8.77
N ILE A 50 1.82 -2.06 9.20
CA ILE A 50 1.43 -2.30 10.60
C ILE A 50 1.98 -3.66 10.99
N GLY A 51 2.94 -3.70 11.90
CA GLY A 51 3.52 -4.94 12.43
C GLY A 51 2.57 -5.68 13.38
N SER A 52 2.76 -6.99 13.54
CA SER A 52 1.98 -7.82 14.50
C SER A 52 2.12 -7.42 15.98
N ASN A 53 3.05 -6.53 16.29
CA ASN A 53 3.21 -5.91 17.60
C ASN A 53 2.36 -4.63 17.77
N GLY A 54 1.54 -4.28 16.77
CA GLY A 54 0.76 -3.04 16.73
C GLY A 54 1.57 -1.80 16.42
N LEU A 55 2.85 -1.93 16.02
CA LEU A 55 3.68 -0.81 15.62
C LEU A 55 3.40 -0.44 14.16
N GLU A 56 3.14 0.84 13.94
CA GLU A 56 2.99 1.45 12.63
C GLU A 56 4.35 1.95 12.13
N SER A 57 4.70 1.62 10.89
CA SER A 57 5.84 2.20 10.19
C SER A 57 5.53 3.62 9.68
N GLU A 58 6.56 4.37 9.30
CA GLU A 58 6.37 5.58 8.48
C GLU A 58 5.67 5.24 7.16
N LEU A 59 4.95 6.23 6.61
CA LEU A 59 4.31 6.13 5.30
C LEU A 59 5.36 5.87 4.22
N SER A 60 5.02 5.00 3.26
CA SER A 60 5.84 4.76 2.09
C SER A 60 5.98 6.04 1.25
N VAL A 61 6.92 6.02 0.31
CA VAL A 61 6.97 7.03 -0.74
C VAL A 61 5.59 7.11 -1.41
N ALA A 62 5.09 8.34 -1.55
CA ALA A 62 3.86 8.61 -2.26
C ALA A 62 4.04 8.28 -3.74
N VAL A 63 3.21 7.38 -4.25
CA VAL A 63 3.18 6.99 -5.67
C VAL A 63 1.96 7.63 -6.29
N SER A 64 2.18 8.57 -7.20
CA SER A 64 1.13 9.13 -8.04
C SER A 64 0.84 8.18 -9.20
N ALA A 65 -0.40 7.71 -9.28
CA ALA A 65 -0.90 6.95 -10.42
C ALA A 65 -2.04 7.74 -11.05
N MET A 66 -1.95 7.96 -12.37
CA MET A 66 -3.03 8.53 -13.16
C MET A 66 -3.81 7.39 -13.77
N THR A 67 -5.12 7.38 -13.58
CA THR A 67 -5.98 6.40 -14.25
C THR A 67 -5.94 6.61 -15.75
N GLU A 68 -5.78 5.51 -16.48
CA GLU A 68 -5.86 5.55 -17.94
C GLU A 68 -7.28 6.03 -18.32
N PRO A 69 -7.43 6.97 -19.26
CA PRO A 69 -8.75 7.35 -19.74
C PRO A 69 -9.45 6.09 -20.26
N GLU A 70 -10.76 5.94 -20.01
CA GLU A 70 -11.53 4.89 -20.66
C GLU A 70 -11.27 4.98 -22.17
N GLU A 71 -10.64 3.95 -22.75
CA GLU A 71 -10.48 3.85 -24.20
C GLU A 71 -11.89 3.80 -24.82
N VAL A 72 -12.25 4.86 -25.55
CA VAL A 72 -13.51 5.02 -26.30
C VAL A 72 -13.53 4.23 -27.61
#